data_AF-A0A938UJG3-F1
#
_entry.id   AF-A0A938UJG3-F1
#
_cell.length_a   1.000
_cell.length_b   1.000
_cell.length_c   1.000
_cell.angle_alpha   90.00
_cell.angle_beta   90.00
_cell.angle_gamma   90.00
#
_symmetry.space_group_name_H-M   'P 1'
#
loop_
_entity.id
_entity.type
_entity.pdbx_description
1 polymer ?
#
loop_
_entity_poly.entity_id
_entity_poly.type
_entity_poly.pdbx_seq_one_letter_code
_entity_poly.pdbx_strand_id
1 'polypeptide(L)'
;TRKVYVCDNGFLNYFGKVDDGALLENAVYLNLRQYGEVRYYQRRTGRELDFILPGIQSGVEVKQTGDAHDMRRVAALGKTLKLREQYVVTREFRDLPGLIPAQDL
;
A
#
# COMPACT_ATOMS: atom_id res chain seq x y z
N THR A 1 -11.23 9.82 8.15
CA THR A 1 -12.30 8.80 8.14
C THR A 1 -11.69 7.44 8.39
N ARG A 2 -12.40 6.49 9.01
CA ARG A 2 -11.88 5.13 9.23
C ARG A 2 -11.88 4.38 7.88
N LYS A 3 -10.74 3.83 7.44
CA LYS A 3 -10.70 2.97 6.25
C LYS A 3 -11.45 1.65 6.54
N VAL A 4 -12.28 1.19 5.60
CA VAL A 4 -13.07 -0.05 5.69
C VAL A 4 -12.61 -0.96 4.55
N TYR A 5 -12.24 -2.19 4.89
CA TYR A 5 -11.79 -3.20 3.94
C TYR A 5 -12.70 -4.42 4.00
N VAL A 6 -12.94 -5.02 2.84
CA VAL A 6 -13.83 -6.16 2.66
C VAL A 6 -12.99 -7.42 2.54
N CYS A 7 -13.38 -8.48 3.23
CA CYS A 7 -12.66 -9.75 3.26
C CYS A 7 -12.57 -10.47 1.91
N ASP A 8 -13.44 -10.12 0.96
CA ASP A 8 -13.49 -10.72 -0.37
C ASP A 8 -13.48 -9.62 -1.43
N ASN A 9 -12.43 -9.63 -2.26
CA ASN A 9 -12.26 -8.63 -3.30
C ASN A 9 -13.22 -8.83 -4.49
N GLY A 10 -13.66 -10.06 -4.73
CA GLY A 10 -14.63 -10.40 -5.77
C GLY A 10 -16.02 -9.87 -5.44
N PHE A 11 -16.47 -10.03 -4.19
CA PHE A 11 -17.72 -9.43 -3.72
C PHE A 11 -17.65 -7.91 -3.70
N LEU A 12 -16.52 -7.33 -3.26
CA LEU A 12 -16.32 -5.89 -3.32
C LEU A 12 -16.46 -5.36 -4.76
N ASN A 13 -15.86 -6.05 -5.74
CA ASN A 13 -15.96 -5.66 -7.14
C ASN A 13 -17.41 -5.82 -7.67
N TYR A 14 -18.02 -6.98 -7.43
CA TYR A 14 -19.33 -7.31 -7.97
C TYR A 14 -20.46 -6.43 -7.40
N PHE A 15 -20.46 -6.20 -6.09
CA PHE A 15 -21.52 -5.45 -5.42
C PHE A 15 -21.18 -3.96 -5.21
N GLY A 16 -19.93 -3.65 -4.91
CA GLY A 16 -19.50 -2.30 -4.55
C GLY A 16 -19.22 -1.39 -5.75
N LYS A 17 -18.90 -1.96 -6.93
CA LYS A 17 -18.52 -1.20 -8.15
C LYS A 17 -17.48 -0.11 -7.87
N VAL A 18 -16.52 -0.43 -7.01
CA VAL A 18 -15.42 0.47 -6.65
C VAL A 18 -14.40 0.55 -7.79
N ASP A 19 -13.58 1.61 -7.79
CA ASP A 19 -12.53 1.74 -8.79
C ASP A 19 -11.39 0.72 -8.61
N ASP A 20 -10.61 0.54 -9.68
CA ASP A 20 -9.48 -0.40 -9.69
C ASP A 20 -8.43 -0.10 -8.61
N GLY A 21 -8.27 1.17 -8.21
CA GLY A 21 -7.33 1.57 -7.17
C GLY A 21 -7.77 1.05 -5.80
N ALA A 22 -9.05 1.25 -5.46
CA ALA A 22 -9.66 0.73 -4.24
C ALA A 22 -9.65 -0.80 -4.20
N LEU A 23 -9.89 -1.48 -5.33
CA LEU A 23 -9.77 -2.96 -5.41
C LEU A 23 -8.34 -3.44 -5.17
N LEU A 24 -7.35 -2.75 -5.73
CA LEU A 24 -5.95 -3.09 -5.52
C LEU A 24 -5.55 -2.86 -4.07
N GLU A 25 -5.90 -1.71 -3.50
CA GLU A 25 -5.63 -1.38 -2.09
C GLU A 25 -6.28 -2.42 -1.15
N ASN A 26 -7.52 -2.83 -1.42
CA ASN A 26 -8.19 -3.86 -0.64
C ASN A 26 -7.49 -5.23 -0.76
N ALA A 27 -7.07 -5.64 -1.97
CA ALA A 27 -6.30 -6.86 -2.16
C ALA A 27 -4.98 -6.85 -1.37
N VAL A 28 -4.24 -5.74 -1.46
CA VAL A 28 -2.98 -5.57 -0.71
C VAL A 28 -3.23 -5.63 0.79
N TYR A 29 -4.26 -4.92 1.29
CA TYR A 29 -4.63 -4.98 2.71
C TYR A 29 -4.90 -6.41 3.20
N LEU A 30 -5.63 -7.22 2.42
CA LEU A 30 -5.95 -8.60 2.79
C LEU A 30 -4.73 -9.51 2.90
N ASN A 31 -3.68 -9.26 2.12
CA ASN A 31 -2.40 -9.95 2.29
C ASN A 31 -1.63 -9.41 3.50
N LEU A 32 -1.52 -8.08 3.63
CA LEU A 32 -0.72 -7.45 4.70
C LEU A 32 -1.28 -7.72 6.10
N ARG A 33 -2.60 -7.79 6.29
CA ARG A 33 -3.21 -8.04 7.60
C ARG A 33 -2.85 -9.40 8.21
N GLN A 34 -2.34 -10.34 7.40
CA GLN A 34 -1.90 -11.65 7.87
C GLN A 34 -0.62 -11.55 8.72
N TYR A 35 0.15 -10.47 8.54
CA TYR A 35 1.38 -10.19 9.26
C TYR A 35 1.17 -9.38 10.56
N GLY A 36 -0.09 -9.11 10.93
CA GLY A 36 -0.45 -8.47 12.20
C GLY A 36 -1.14 -7.11 12.03
N GLU A 37 -0.85 -6.18 12.94
CA GLU A 37 -1.47 -4.85 12.95
C GLU A 37 -1.10 -4.04 11.70
N VAL A 38 -2.10 -3.48 11.04
CA VAL A 38 -1.94 -2.56 9.90
C VAL A 38 -2.42 -1.16 10.32
N ARG A 39 -1.54 -0.17 10.21
CA ARG A 39 -1.83 1.25 10.48
C ARG A 39 -1.82 2.05 9.18
N TYR A 40 -2.41 3.24 9.23
CA TYR A 40 -2.55 4.16 8.09
C TYR A 40 -1.89 5.49 8.44
N TYR A 41 -1.33 6.18 7.45
CA TYR A 41 -0.69 7.47 7.68
C TYR A 41 -0.95 8.47 6.56
N GLN A 42 -1.41 9.66 6.95
CA GLN A 42 -1.64 10.79 6.04
C GLN A 42 -1.18 12.09 6.69
N ARG A 43 -0.36 12.87 5.99
CA ARG A 43 0.00 14.24 6.38
C ARG A 43 -1.10 15.21 5.98
N ARG A 44 -1.16 16.35 6.68
CA ARG A 44 -2.00 17.50 6.29
C ARG A 44 -1.75 18.00 4.87
N THR A 45 -0.55 17.79 4.33
CA THR A 45 -0.18 18.16 2.95
C THR A 45 -0.63 17.13 1.91
N GLY A 46 -1.38 16.09 2.28
CA GLY A 46 -1.83 15.03 1.37
C GLY A 46 -0.79 13.97 1.02
N ARG A 47 0.36 13.92 1.73
CA ARG A 47 1.34 12.83 1.56
C ARG A 47 0.95 11.65 2.42
N GLU A 48 0.94 10.46 1.83
CA GLU A 48 0.34 9.27 2.43
C GLU A 48 1.28 8.07 2.35
N LEU A 49 1.19 7.20 3.36
CA LEU A 49 1.52 5.79 3.24
C LEU A 49 0.22 5.03 3.48
N ASP A 50 -0.20 4.24 2.50
CA ASP A 50 -1.44 3.48 2.59
C ASP A 50 -1.39 2.54 3.79
N PHE A 51 -0.25 1.87 3.99
CA PHE A 51 -0.08 0.92 5.08
C PHE A 51 1.26 1.09 5.81
N ILE A 52 1.21 0.89 7.12
CA ILE A 52 2.38 0.73 7.99
C ILE A 52 2.19 -0.57 8.75
N LEU A 53 3.22 -1.41 8.74
CA LEU A 53 3.30 -2.68 9.48
C LEU A 53 4.27 -2.47 10.65
N PRO A 54 3.80 -2.11 11.86
CA PRO A 54 4.68 -1.73 12.96
C PRO A 54 5.57 -2.88 13.43
N GLY A 55 5.07 -4.13 13.37
CA GLY A 55 5.80 -5.31 13.80
C GLY A 55 7.11 -5.55 13.03
N ILE A 56 7.16 -5.14 11.77
CA ILE A 56 8.36 -5.25 10.91
C ILE A 56 8.94 -3.89 10.53
N GLN A 57 8.37 -2.79 11.04
CA GLN A 57 8.78 -1.40 10.77
C GLN A 57 8.82 -1.07 9.28
N SER A 58 7.82 -1.53 8.51
CA SER A 58 7.74 -1.33 7.06
C SER A 58 6.58 -0.41 6.68
N GLY A 59 6.77 0.39 5.64
CA GLY A 59 5.74 1.21 5.02
C GLY A 59 5.45 0.76 3.59
N VAL A 60 4.19 0.80 3.18
CA VAL A 60 3.74 0.40 1.84
C VAL A 60 2.84 1.49 1.27
N GLU A 61 3.12 1.89 0.04
CA GLU A 61 2.20 2.68 -0.80
C GLU A 61 1.72 1.81 -1.96
N VAL A 62 0.45 1.90 -2.32
CA VAL A 62 -0.18 1.08 -3.36
C VAL A 62 -0.53 1.94 -4.57
N LYS A 63 -0.15 1.49 -5.77
CA LYS A 63 -0.43 2.19 -7.02
C LYS A 63 -0.72 1.24 -8.17
N GLN A 64 -1.36 1.74 -9.23
CA GLN A 64 -1.46 0.98 -10.48
C GLN A 64 -0.09 0.80 -11.13
N THR A 65 0.66 1.90 -11.23
CA THR A 65 2.01 1.97 -11.78
C THR A 65 2.90 2.73 -10.81
N GLY A 66 4.18 2.40 -10.75
CA GLY A 66 5.16 3.11 -9.95
C GLY A 66 6.39 3.53 -10.76
N ASP A 67 7.17 4.44 -10.21
CA ASP A 67 8.46 4.84 -10.76
C ASP A 67 9.50 5.15 -9.67
N ALA A 68 10.69 5.58 -10.09
CA ALA A 68 11.75 5.95 -9.17
C ALA A 68 11.44 7.21 -8.33
N HIS A 69 10.56 8.10 -8.80
CA HIS A 69 10.13 9.26 -8.03
C HIS A 69 9.22 8.84 -6.87
N ASP A 70 8.33 7.88 -7.11
CA ASP A 70 7.52 7.26 -6.05
C ASP A 70 8.40 6.64 -4.97
N MET A 71 9.40 5.84 -5.35
CA MET A 71 10.33 5.25 -4.38
C MET A 71 11.06 6.30 -3.54
N ARG A 72 11.57 7.37 -4.17
CA ARG A 72 12.23 8.45 -3.43
C ARG A 72 11.29 9.14 -2.45
N ARG A 73 10.02 9.35 -2.85
CA ARG A 73 9.00 9.97 -2.01
C ARG A 73 8.64 9.08 -0.81
N VAL A 74 8.37 7.79 -1.04
CA VAL A 74 8.03 6.83 0.03
C VAL A 74 9.21 6.66 0.98
N ALA A 75 10.43 6.53 0.46
CA ALA A 75 11.64 6.43 1.29
C ALA A 75 11.82 7.68 2.18
N ALA A 76 11.64 8.88 1.61
CA ALA A 76 11.71 10.12 2.39
C ALA A 76 10.65 10.17 3.50
N LEU A 77 9.44 9.73 3.20
CA LEU A 77 8.34 9.68 4.17
C LEU A 77 8.61 8.64 5.27
N GLY A 78 9.00 7.43 4.90
CA GLY A 78 9.37 6.36 5.83
C GLY A 78 10.50 6.75 6.77
N LYS A 79 11.53 7.46 6.26
CA LYS A 79 12.60 8.01 7.09
C LYS A 79 12.08 8.96 8.17
N THR A 80 11.11 9.83 7.85
CA THR A 80 10.51 10.73 8.86
C THR A 80 9.70 9.98 9.92
N LEU A 81 9.19 8.80 9.57
CA LEU A 81 8.44 7.92 10.46
C LEU A 81 9.32 6.88 11.15
N LYS A 82 10.65 6.91 10.93
CA LYS A 82 11.62 5.94 11.45
C LYS A 82 11.30 4.50 11.06
N LEU A 83 10.74 4.29 9.87
CA LEU A 83 10.54 2.96 9.30
C LEU A 83 11.86 2.42 8.76
N ARG A 84 12.08 1.11 8.88
CA ARG A 84 13.27 0.41 8.40
C ARG A 84 13.23 0.22 6.89
N GLU A 85 12.09 -0.24 6.38
CA GLU A 85 11.91 -0.56 4.97
C GLU A 85 10.69 0.18 4.40
N GLN A 86 10.71 0.42 3.08
CA GLN A 86 9.63 1.07 2.36
C GLN A 86 9.48 0.46 0.98
N TYR A 87 8.22 0.22 0.57
CA TYR A 87 7.91 -0.40 -0.71
C TYR A 87 6.78 0.34 -1.41
N VAL A 88 6.79 0.28 -2.73
CA VAL A 88 5.65 0.65 -3.57
C VAL A 88 5.11 -0.62 -4.20
N VAL A 89 3.89 -1.00 -3.85
CA VAL A 89 3.24 -2.17 -4.44
C VAL A 89 2.48 -1.72 -5.68
N THR A 90 2.76 -2.34 -6.82
CA THR A 90 2.20 -1.93 -8.11
C THR A 90 1.43 -3.04 -8.81
N ARG A 91 0.35 -2.70 -9.52
CA ARG A 91 -0.32 -3.67 -10.40
C ARG A 91 0.55 -4.00 -11.62
N GLU A 92 1.14 -2.98 -12.23
CA GLU A 92 2.04 -3.15 -13.36
C GLU A 92 3.47 -3.37 -12.90
N PHE A 93 4.10 -4.41 -13.45
CA PHE A 93 5.49 -4.74 -13.17
C PHE A 93 6.43 -3.69 -13.78
N ARG A 94 7.42 -3.29 -12.99
CA ARG A 94 8.63 -2.63 -13.46
C ARG A 94 9.82 -3.16 -12.68
N ASP A 95 10.93 -3.39 -13.39
CA ASP A 95 12.17 -3.85 -12.80
C ASP A 95 12.90 -2.67 -12.13
N LEU A 96 12.44 -2.28 -10.94
CA LEU A 96 13.03 -1.24 -10.11
C LEU A 96 13.08 -1.68 -8.64
N PRO A 97 14.22 -1.51 -7.94
CA PRO A 97 14.33 -1.89 -6.53
C PRO A 97 13.26 -1.23 -5.65
N GLY A 98 12.57 -2.05 -4.86
CA GLY A 98 11.53 -1.62 -3.92
C GLY A 98 10.15 -1.39 -4.53
N LEU A 99 10.00 -1.50 -5.86
CA LEU A 99 8.71 -1.77 -6.48
C LEU A 99 8.43 -3.27 -6.37
N ILE A 100 7.26 -3.60 -5.83
CA ILE A 100 6.81 -4.99 -5.66
C ILE A 100 5.54 -5.18 -6.47
N PRO A 101 5.50 -6.10 -7.43
CA PRO A 101 4.24 -6.48 -8.09
C PRO A 101 3.22 -6.96 -7.07
N ALA A 102 1.99 -6.50 -7.19
CA ALA A 102 0.91 -6.93 -6.29
C ALA A 102 0.65 -8.45 -6.35
N GLN A 103 1.10 -9.12 -7.42
CA GLN A 103 1.02 -10.57 -7.55
C GLN A 103 2.06 -11.33 -6.69
N ASP A 104 3.09 -10.62 -6.18
CA ASP A 104 4.18 -11.19 -5.37
C ASP A 104 3.97 -11.01 -3.85
N LEU A 105 2.80 -10.48 -3.44
CA LEU A 105 2.42 -10.28 -2.04
C LEU A 105 1.72 -11.46 -1.39
#